data_AF-A0A7S3BJU9-F1
#
_entry.id   AF-A0A7S3BJU9-F1
#
_cell.length_a   1.000
_cell.length_b   1.000
_cell.length_c   1.000
_cell.angle_alpha   90.00
_cell.angle_beta   90.00
_cell.angle_gamma   90.00
#
_symmetry.space_group_name_H-M   'P 1'
#
loop_
_entity.id
_entity.type
_entity.pdbx_description
1 polymer ?
#
loop_
_entity_poly.entity_id
_entity_poly.type
_entity_poly.pdbx_seq_one_letter_code
_entity_poly.pdbx_strand_id
1 'polypeptide(L)'
;VALGELLIKQTYEAVRASPAWNKTLLLVTYDDTGGGDDHADIPVGVPRPDDYPACSGTYDFQVLGMRAPTLLITPWISKGKVIGDPIGPTPSSLYEHSSLAATLKSMFNLPDFLTKRDAW
;
A
#
# COMPACT_ATOMS: atom_id res chain seq x y z
N VAL A 1 -5.76 -8.46 19.13
CA VAL A 1 -6.51 -8.88 17.92
C VAL A 1 -7.97 -8.42 17.97
N ALA A 2 -8.82 -8.91 18.88
CA ALA A 2 -10.28 -8.66 18.84
C ALA A 2 -10.73 -7.19 18.75
N LEU A 3 -10.08 -6.26 19.46
CA LEU A 3 -10.45 -4.84 19.42
C LEU A 3 -10.11 -4.16 18.08
N GLY A 4 -8.99 -4.56 17.45
CA GLY A 4 -8.61 -4.05 16.12
C GLY A 4 -9.57 -4.55 15.05
N GLU A 5 -9.91 -5.84 15.09
CA GLU A 5 -10.93 -6.42 14.20
C GLU A 5 -12.32 -5.78 14.39
N LEU A 6 -12.70 -5.48 15.64
CA LEU A 6 -13.94 -4.79 15.94
C LEU A 6 -13.94 -3.37 15.35
N LEU A 7 -12.83 -2.63 15.45
CA LEU A 7 -12.69 -1.31 14.85
C LEU A 7 -12.86 -1.39 13.32
N ILE A 8 -12.15 -2.30 12.65
CA ILE A 8 -12.27 -2.51 11.19
C ILE A 8 -13.72 -2.82 10.81
N LYS A 9 -14.38 -3.73 11.55
CA LYS A 9 -15.80 -4.07 11.34
C LYS A 9 -16.70 -2.84 11.47
N GLN A 10 -16.55 -2.07 12.54
CA GLN A 10 -17.38 -0.90 12.80
C GLN A 10 -17.20 0.17 11.72
N THR A 11 -15.96 0.42 11.29
CA THR A 11 -15.66 1.34 10.18
C THR A 11 -16.27 0.85 8.87
N TYR A 12 -16.12 -0.45 8.56
CA TYR A 12 -16.74 -1.05 7.37
C TYR A 12 -18.26 -0.90 7.38
N GLU A 13 -18.93 -1.24 8.48
CA GLU A 13 -20.39 -1.15 8.61
C GLU A 13 -20.88 0.30 8.43
N ALA A 14 -20.18 1.27 9.02
CA ALA A 14 -20.49 2.68 8.86
C ALA A 14 -20.34 3.16 7.41
N VAL A 15 -19.22 2.81 6.75
CA VAL A 15 -18.98 3.16 5.34
C VAL A 15 -19.98 2.46 4.40
N ARG A 16 -20.27 1.18 4.65
CA ARG A 16 -21.16 0.37 3.80
C ARG A 16 -22.63 0.82 3.86
N ALA A 17 -23.08 1.28 5.04
CA ALA A 17 -24.42 1.82 5.27
C ALA A 17 -24.57 3.29 4.79
N SER A 18 -23.46 3.98 4.52
CA SER A 18 -23.47 5.37 4.08
C SER A 18 -24.09 5.54 2.69
N PRO A 19 -24.82 6.64 2.42
CA PRO A 19 -25.25 7.00 1.07
C PRO A 19 -24.08 7.20 0.09
N ALA A 20 -22.85 7.42 0.61
CA ALA A 20 -21.65 7.57 -0.20
C ALA A 20 -21.03 6.24 -0.67
N TRP A 21 -21.52 5.07 -0.20
CA TRP A 21 -20.90 3.76 -0.46
C TRP A 21 -20.50 3.52 -1.92
N ASN A 22 -21.38 3.84 -2.87
CA ASN A 22 -21.13 3.63 -4.30
C ASN A 22 -20.01 4.53 -4.88
N LYS A 23 -19.51 5.48 -4.09
CA LYS A 23 -18.45 6.44 -4.42
C LYS A 23 -17.26 6.35 -3.46
N THR A 24 -17.15 5.29 -2.66
CA THR A 24 -16.11 5.16 -1.63
C THR A 24 -15.28 3.90 -1.84
N LEU A 25 -13.97 4.04 -1.60
CA LEU A 25 -13.04 2.95 -1.36
C LEU A 25 -12.58 3.03 0.09
N LEU A 26 -12.84 1.98 0.87
CA LEU A 26 -12.21 1.77 2.16
C LEU A 26 -10.95 0.92 1.95
N LEU A 27 -9.78 1.50 2.19
CA LEU A 27 -8.49 0.81 2.16
C LEU A 27 -8.07 0.48 3.59
N VAL A 28 -7.80 -0.79 3.87
CA VAL A 28 -7.23 -1.25 5.14
C VAL A 28 -5.86 -1.83 4.85
N THR A 29 -4.83 -1.32 5.52
CA THR A 29 -3.45 -1.80 5.41
C THR A 29 -2.77 -1.71 6.78
N TYR A 30 -1.57 -2.24 6.89
CA TYR A 30 -0.78 -2.28 8.11
C TYR A 30 0.56 -1.58 7.84
N ASP A 31 1.11 -0.90 8.84
CA ASP A 31 2.41 -0.23 8.74
C ASP A 31 3.57 -1.21 8.72
N ASP A 32 3.43 -2.35 9.40
CA ASP A 32 4.38 -3.46 9.38
C ASP A 32 3.69 -4.84 9.40
N THR A 33 4.48 -5.91 9.50
CA THR A 33 4.01 -7.31 9.49
C THR A 33 3.76 -7.89 10.87
N GLY A 34 4.02 -7.14 11.93
CA GLY A 34 3.97 -7.59 13.32
C GLY A 34 5.09 -8.56 13.71
N GLY A 35 6.12 -8.73 12.86
CA GLY A 35 7.28 -9.59 13.14
C GLY A 35 7.03 -11.10 13.01
N GLY A 36 5.89 -11.50 12.43
CA GLY A 36 5.62 -12.89 12.10
C GLY A 36 6.41 -13.37 10.88
N ASP A 37 6.63 -14.69 10.80
CA ASP A 37 7.28 -15.32 9.65
C ASP A 37 6.44 -15.16 8.37
N ASP A 38 7.10 -14.81 7.26
CA ASP A 38 6.53 -14.80 5.92
C ASP A 38 7.49 -15.53 4.97
N HIS A 39 6.95 -16.47 4.20
CA HIS A 39 7.72 -17.29 3.27
C HIS A 39 8.14 -16.55 1.99
N ALA A 40 7.59 -15.36 1.73
CA ALA A 40 7.93 -14.60 0.53
C ALA A 40 9.33 -13.99 0.64
N ASP A 41 10.11 -14.09 -0.44
CA ASP A 41 11.40 -13.44 -0.55
C ASP A 41 11.26 -11.91 -0.43
N ILE A 42 12.22 -11.28 0.23
CA ILE A 42 12.29 -9.83 0.35
C ILE A 42 12.74 -9.23 -0.99
N PRO A 43 11.94 -8.34 -1.61
CA PRO A 43 12.33 -7.68 -2.84
C PRO A 43 13.55 -6.77 -2.64
N VAL A 44 14.53 -6.91 -3.54
CA VAL A 44 15.78 -6.13 -3.55
C VAL A 44 15.97 -5.42 -4.89
N GLY A 45 16.84 -4.40 -4.93
CA GLY A 45 17.11 -3.63 -6.14
C GLY A 45 16.01 -2.61 -6.48
N VAL A 46 15.20 -2.23 -5.49
CA VAL A 46 14.08 -1.29 -5.66
C VAL A 46 14.57 0.16 -5.51
N PRO A 47 13.98 1.17 -6.19
CA PRO A 47 14.61 2.50 -6.32
C PRO A 47 14.59 3.35 -5.05
N ARG A 48 15.74 3.69 -4.47
CA ARG A 48 15.87 4.55 -3.25
C ARG A 48 14.85 5.70 -3.22
N PRO A 49 14.22 6.03 -2.08
CA PRO A 49 13.26 7.13 -2.04
C PRO A 49 13.90 8.46 -2.47
N ASP A 50 15.15 8.70 -2.08
CA ASP A 50 15.93 9.88 -2.45
C ASP A 50 17.43 9.54 -2.59
N ASP A 51 18.26 10.58 -2.74
CA ASP A 51 19.72 10.45 -2.87
C ASP A 51 20.46 10.44 -1.53
N TYR A 52 19.74 10.48 -0.40
CA TYR A 52 20.32 10.54 0.93
C TYR A 52 20.35 9.14 1.56
N PRO A 53 21.49 8.73 2.14
CA PRO A 53 21.54 7.48 2.89
C PRO A 53 20.80 7.64 4.23
N ALA A 54 20.54 6.51 4.90
CA ALA A 54 20.07 6.54 6.29
C ALA A 54 21.04 7.35 7.16
N CYS A 55 20.58 7.85 8.32
CA CYS A 55 21.40 8.66 9.23
C CYS A 55 22.74 8.01 9.63
N SER A 56 22.84 6.66 9.60
CA SER A 56 24.07 5.91 9.86
C SER A 56 25.02 5.78 8.66
N GLY A 57 24.59 6.20 7.46
CA GLY A 57 25.34 6.08 6.21
C GLY A 57 25.42 4.67 5.62
N THR A 58 24.95 3.64 6.33
CA THR A 58 25.15 2.23 5.98
C THR A 58 23.97 1.60 5.26
N TYR A 59 22.76 2.18 5.40
CA TYR A 59 21.55 1.64 4.79
C TYR A 59 21.09 2.53 3.65
N ASP A 60 20.75 1.91 2.53
CA ASP A 60 20.56 2.58 1.25
C ASP A 60 19.15 2.45 0.68
N PHE A 61 18.23 1.84 1.43
CA PHE A 61 16.81 1.70 1.10
C PHE A 61 16.52 1.01 -0.25
N GLN A 62 17.43 0.22 -0.81
CA GLN A 62 17.16 -0.52 -2.06
C GLN A 62 16.47 -1.88 -1.85
N VAL A 63 15.84 -2.07 -0.68
CA VAL A 63 15.08 -3.28 -0.34
C VAL A 63 13.71 -2.88 0.22
N LEU A 64 12.69 -3.70 -0.02
CA LEU A 64 11.37 -3.54 0.62
C LEU A 64 11.36 -4.27 1.97
N GLY A 65 10.31 -3.99 2.75
CA GLY A 65 9.99 -4.77 3.94
C GLY A 65 9.28 -6.09 3.62
N MET A 66 8.94 -6.84 4.67
CA MET A 66 8.06 -8.00 4.58
C MET A 66 6.64 -7.58 4.15
N ARG A 67 5.83 -8.52 3.65
CA ARG A 67 4.49 -8.20 3.13
C ARG A 67 3.54 -7.80 4.24
N ALA A 68 2.88 -6.66 4.09
CA ALA A 68 1.75 -6.26 4.91
C ALA A 68 0.42 -6.61 4.23
N PRO A 69 -0.58 -7.16 4.94
CA PRO A 69 -1.91 -7.37 4.37
C PRO A 69 -2.51 -6.05 3.89
N THR A 70 -3.17 -6.05 2.73
CA THR A 70 -3.91 -4.88 2.24
C THR A 70 -5.24 -5.31 1.65
N LEU A 71 -6.32 -4.65 2.07
CA LEU A 71 -7.68 -4.89 1.64
C LEU A 71 -8.26 -3.65 0.98
N LEU A 72 -8.86 -3.84 -0.20
CA LEU A 72 -9.61 -2.83 -0.92
C LEU A 72 -11.09 -3.19 -0.83
N ILE A 73 -11.88 -2.37 -0.14
CA ILE A 73 -13.29 -2.64 0.14
C ILE A 73 -14.15 -1.58 -0.54
N THR A 74 -14.79 -1.95 -1.64
CA THR A 74 -15.52 -1.04 -2.54
C THR A 74 -16.51 -1.82 -3.42
N PRO A 75 -17.60 -1.22 -3.93
CA PRO A 75 -18.47 -1.89 -4.90
C PRO A 75 -17.88 -1.98 -6.32
N TRP A 76 -16.74 -1.33 -6.59
CA TRP A 76 -16.13 -1.29 -7.94
C TRP A 76 -15.35 -2.56 -8.29
N ILE A 77 -15.01 -3.39 -7.31
CA ILE A 77 -14.21 -4.60 -7.49
C ILE A 77 -15.09 -5.83 -7.25
N SER A 78 -14.94 -6.86 -8.07
CA SER A 78 -15.65 -8.13 -7.89
C SER A 78 -15.32 -8.77 -6.54
N LYS A 79 -16.34 -9.34 -5.88
CA LYS A 79 -16.17 -10.04 -4.60
C LYS A 79 -15.10 -11.12 -4.71
N GLY A 80 -14.18 -11.16 -3.73
CA GLY A 80 -13.14 -12.18 -3.64
C GLY A 80 -12.02 -12.04 -4.67
N LYS A 81 -11.93 -10.92 -5.38
CA LYS A 81 -10.84 -10.66 -6.30
C LYS A 81 -9.52 -10.54 -5.54
N VAL A 82 -8.54 -11.34 -5.93
CA VAL A 82 -7.13 -11.18 -5.55
C VAL A 82 -6.44 -10.38 -6.65
N ILE A 83 -5.69 -9.35 -6.25
CA ILE A 83 -4.87 -8.53 -7.13
C ILE A 83 -3.42 -9.00 -6.92
N GLY A 84 -2.75 -9.37 -8.02
CA GLY A 84 -1.34 -9.76 -8.01
C GLY A 84 -0.44 -8.57 -8.27
N ASP A 85 0.56 -8.75 -9.13
CA ASP A 85 1.53 -7.71 -9.48
C ASP A 85 0.87 -6.48 -10.13
N PRO A 86 1.42 -5.27 -9.91
CA PRO A 86 0.89 -4.06 -10.49
C PRO A 86 1.15 -3.97 -11.99
N ILE A 87 0.30 -3.21 -12.68
CA ILE A 87 0.66 -2.61 -13.98
C ILE A 87 1.33 -1.28 -13.66
N GLY A 88 2.59 -1.35 -13.23
CA GLY A 88 3.34 -0.19 -12.74
C GLY A 88 3.99 0.64 -13.85
N PRO A 89 4.55 1.82 -13.50
CA PRO A 89 5.41 2.61 -14.36
C PRO A 89 6.58 1.83 -14.99
N THR A 90 7.05 0.77 -14.32
CA THR A 90 8.12 -0.09 -14.79
C THR A 90 7.78 -1.58 -14.64
N PRO A 91 8.46 -2.48 -15.37
CA PRO A 91 8.26 -3.92 -15.19
C PRO A 91 8.68 -4.47 -13.82
N SER A 92 9.48 -3.73 -13.05
CA SER A 92 9.93 -4.16 -11.71
C SER A 92 9.03 -3.65 -10.59
N SER A 93 8.06 -2.76 -10.88
CA SER A 93 7.17 -2.16 -9.89
C SER A 93 6.44 -3.23 -9.08
N LEU A 94 6.29 -2.98 -7.78
CA LEU A 94 5.55 -3.83 -6.84
C LEU A 94 4.57 -2.98 -6.05
N TYR A 95 3.49 -3.58 -5.57
CA TYR A 95 2.63 -2.91 -4.59
C TYR A 95 3.34 -2.84 -3.24
N GLU A 96 3.54 -1.62 -2.75
CA GLU A 96 4.06 -1.32 -1.41
C GLU A 96 3.43 0.00 -0.89
N HIS A 97 3.77 0.47 0.30
CA HIS A 97 3.08 1.59 0.95
C HIS A 97 3.06 2.89 0.12
N SER A 98 4.12 3.19 -0.63
CA SER A 98 4.20 4.38 -1.47
C SER A 98 3.25 4.33 -2.68
N SER A 99 2.75 3.14 -3.04
CA SER A 99 1.68 2.97 -4.03
C SER A 99 0.41 3.75 -3.66
N LEU A 100 0.17 3.99 -2.36
CA LEU A 100 -0.93 4.84 -1.91
C LEU A 100 -0.70 6.31 -2.29
N ALA A 101 0.51 6.83 -2.06
CA ALA A 101 0.88 8.19 -2.45
C ALA A 101 0.82 8.35 -3.98
N ALA A 102 1.35 7.37 -4.73
CA ALA A 102 1.28 7.31 -6.19
C ALA A 102 -0.17 7.32 -6.70
N THR A 103 -1.05 6.55 -6.04
CA THR A 103 -2.49 6.50 -6.37
C THR A 103 -3.15 7.85 -6.13
N LEU A 104 -2.90 8.51 -4.99
CA LEU A 104 -3.45 9.83 -4.69
C LEU A 104 -2.93 10.89 -5.67
N LYS A 105 -1.64 10.86 -6.01
CA LYS A 105 -1.05 11.69 -7.05
C LYS A 105 -1.83 11.56 -8.35
N SER A 106 -2.05 10.33 -8.81
CA SER A 106 -2.79 10.05 -10.05
C SER A 106 -4.25 10.51 -9.97
N MET A 107 -4.96 10.13 -8.90
CA MET A 107 -6.37 10.45 -8.70
C MET A 107 -6.66 11.95 -8.65
N PHE A 108 -5.76 12.74 -8.06
CA PHE A 108 -5.93 14.18 -7.91
C PHE A 108 -5.10 15.00 -8.90
N ASN A 109 -4.44 14.35 -9.86
CA ASN A 109 -3.57 14.99 -10.85
C ASN A 109 -2.55 15.95 -10.21
N LEU A 110 -1.89 15.50 -9.14
CA LEU A 110 -0.86 16.29 -8.46
C LEU A 110 0.39 16.40 -9.35
N PRO A 111 1.12 17.53 -9.29
CA PRO A 111 2.17 17.85 -10.26
C PRO A 111 3.37 16.91 -10.16
N ASP A 112 3.80 16.60 -8.94
CA ASP A 112 5.04 15.89 -8.66
C ASP A 112 4.82 14.68 -7.75
N PHE A 113 5.70 13.69 -7.88
CA PHE A 113 5.85 12.61 -6.91
C PHE A 113 6.66 13.11 -5.71
N LEU A 114 6.44 12.50 -4.54
CA LEU A 114 7.14 12.90 -3.32
C LEU A 114 8.58 12.38 -3.29
N THR A 115 8.82 11.22 -3.91
CA THR A 115 10.08 10.47 -3.88
C THR A 115 10.27 9.74 -5.22
N LYS A 116 11.44 9.10 -5.41
CA LYS A 116 11.64 8.17 -6.54
C LYS A 116 10.91 6.85 -6.32
N ARG A 117 10.44 6.56 -5.09
CA ARG A 117 9.73 5.33 -4.72
C ARG A 117 8.29 5.34 -5.23
N ASP A 118 7.55 6.41 -4.94
CA ASP A 118 6.16 6.56 -5.38
C ASP A 118 6.04 6.93 -6.87
N ALA A 119 7.16 7.28 -7.51
CA ALA A 119 7.26 7.42 -8.96
C ALA A 119 7.51 6.08 -9.70
N TRP A 120 7.86 5.02 -8.98
CA TRP A 120 8.21 3.70 -9.50
C TRP A 120 7.05 2.73 -9.35
#